data_AF-A0A534RWA8-F1
#
_entry.id   AF-A0A534RWA8-F1
#
_cell.length_a   1.000
_cell.length_b   1.000
_cell.length_c   1.000
_cell.angle_alpha   90.00
_cell.angle_beta   90.00
_cell.angle_gamma   90.00
#
_symmetry.space_group_name_H-M   'P 1'
#
loop_
_entity.id
_entity.type
_entity.pdbx_description
1 polymer ?
#
loop_
_entity_poly.entity_id
_entity_poly.type
_entity_poly.pdbx_seq_one_letter_code
_entity_poly.pdbx_strand_id
1 'polypeptide(L)'
;MTWIKTVPPSPDNAAVWEVLQTLSVLYPKEYDQARRHERHVPDSVKNDSIILAHSLLPKVMLHAFSTFGALMDPALPLTRRQHEMITTTVSTLNRCYY
;
A
#
# COMPACT_ATOMS: atom_id res chain seq x y z
N MET A 1 2.09 -11.71 -7.66
CA MET A 1 2.60 -12.60 -6.60
C MET A 1 1.53 -13.14 -5.66
N THR A 2 0.48 -12.38 -5.30
CA THR A 2 -0.57 -12.98 -4.45
C THR A 2 -1.33 -14.07 -5.21
N TRP A 3 -1.36 -15.26 -4.63
CA TRP A 3 -2.18 -16.42 -5.02
C TRP A 3 -3.67 -16.30 -4.65
N ILE A 4 -4.05 -15.26 -3.89
CA ILE A 4 -5.42 -15.05 -3.44
C ILE A 4 -6.19 -14.27 -4.51
N LYS A 5 -7.48 -14.57 -4.68
CA LYS A 5 -8.38 -13.80 -5.54
C LYS A 5 -8.39 -12.32 -5.11
N THR A 6 -8.20 -11.43 -6.08
CA THR A 6 -8.36 -9.98 -5.92
C THR A 6 -9.56 -9.49 -6.72
N VAL A 7 -10.29 -8.52 -6.16
CA VAL A 7 -11.41 -7.84 -6.81
C VAL A 7 -10.94 -6.42 -7.18
N PRO A 8 -10.91 -6.07 -8.49
CA PRO A 8 -10.57 -4.72 -8.90
C PRO A 8 -11.71 -3.74 -8.60
N PRO A 9 -11.41 -2.44 -8.42
CA PRO A 9 -12.43 -1.41 -8.34
C PRO A 9 -13.26 -1.40 -9.63
N SER A 10 -14.58 -1.45 -9.49
CA SER A 10 -15.54 -1.48 -10.59
C SER A 10 -16.91 -0.99 -10.07
N PRO A 11 -17.86 -0.62 -10.96
CA PRO A 11 -19.22 -0.26 -10.53
C PRO A 11 -19.88 -1.33 -9.64
N ASP A 12 -19.65 -2.61 -9.95
CA ASP A 12 -20.19 -3.74 -9.17
C ASP A 12 -19.48 -3.94 -7.82
N ASN A 13 -18.34 -3.29 -7.60
CA ASN A 13 -17.53 -3.38 -6.37
C ASN A 13 -17.11 -1.99 -5.88
N ALA A 14 -18.06 -1.05 -5.85
CA ALA A 14 -17.81 0.35 -5.51
C ALA A 14 -17.10 0.55 -4.17
N ALA A 15 -17.35 -0.32 -3.18
CA ALA A 15 -16.70 -0.26 -1.87
C ALA A 15 -15.16 -0.39 -1.94
N VAL A 16 -14.62 -1.16 -2.90
CA VAL A 16 -13.16 -1.26 -3.11
C VAL A 16 -12.61 0.10 -3.57
N TRP A 17 -13.32 0.75 -4.49
CA TRP A 17 -12.93 2.06 -5.01
C TRP A 17 -12.99 3.14 -3.92
N GLU A 18 -14.07 3.20 -3.14
CA GLU A 18 -14.21 4.15 -2.04
C GLU A 18 -13.08 4.03 -1.00
N VAL A 19 -12.71 2.80 -0.65
CA VAL A 19 -11.61 2.56 0.29
C VAL A 19 -10.27 2.99 -0.31
N LEU A 20 -10.00 2.69 -1.58
CA LEU A 20 -8.78 3.16 -2.25
C LEU A 20 -8.65 4.69 -2.25
N GLN A 21 -9.76 5.39 -2.48
CA GLN A 21 -9.80 6.85 -2.43
C GLN A 21 -9.60 7.39 -1.00
N THR A 22 -10.13 6.69 0.00
CA THR A 22 -9.92 7.06 1.41
C THR A 22 -8.45 6.89 1.80
N LEU A 23 -7.84 5.76 1.42
CA LEU A 23 -6.45 5.44 1.76
C LEU A 23 -5.45 6.35 1.02
N SER A 24 -5.72 6.75 -0.23
CA SER A 24 -4.80 7.57 -1.01
C SER A 24 -4.51 8.93 -0.35
N VAL A 25 -5.48 9.48 0.37
CA VAL A 25 -5.35 10.75 1.11
C VAL A 25 -4.41 10.62 2.32
N LEU A 26 -4.33 9.43 2.92
CA LEU A 26 -3.52 9.19 4.11
C LEU A 26 -2.03 8.96 3.80
N TYR A 27 -1.69 8.67 2.53
CA TYR A 27 -0.38 8.14 2.19
C TYR A 27 0.57 9.26 1.75
N PRO A 28 1.89 9.10 1.98
CA PRO A 28 2.89 10.04 1.47
C PRO A 28 2.79 10.23 -0.05
N LYS A 29 3.11 11.43 -0.55
CA LYS A 29 2.99 11.81 -1.98
C LYS A 29 3.79 10.93 -2.92
N GLU A 30 4.81 10.22 -2.44
CA GLU A 30 5.60 9.24 -3.21
C GLU A 30 4.78 8.01 -3.60
N TYR A 31 3.70 7.71 -2.86
CA TYR A 31 2.77 6.62 -3.17
C TYR A 31 1.68 7.01 -4.18
N ASP A 32 1.66 8.25 -4.66
CA ASP A 32 0.74 8.69 -5.71
C ASP A 32 0.89 7.80 -6.97
N GLN A 33 -0.26 7.43 -7.55
CA GLN A 33 -0.32 6.65 -8.78
C GLN A 33 0.24 7.41 -9.98
N ALA A 34 0.10 8.74 -10.00
CA ALA A 34 0.71 9.58 -11.04
C ALA A 34 2.23 9.41 -11.10
N ARG A 35 2.85 9.13 -9.94
CA ARG A 35 4.30 8.96 -9.76
C ARG A 35 4.75 7.49 -9.80
N ARG A 36 3.84 6.55 -10.09
CA ARG A 36 4.17 5.11 -10.13
C ARG A 36 5.30 4.79 -11.11
N HIS A 37 5.42 5.56 -12.19
CA HIS A 37 6.48 5.41 -13.19
C HIS A 37 7.90 5.75 -12.66
N GLU A 38 8.01 6.50 -11.55
CA GLU A 38 9.28 6.83 -10.91
C GLU A 38 9.83 5.69 -10.04
N ARG A 39 9.02 4.65 -9.78
CA ARG A 39 9.37 3.55 -8.87
C ARG A 39 10.24 2.51 -9.55
N HIS A 40 11.35 2.15 -8.91
CA HIS A 40 12.27 1.11 -9.36
C HIS A 40 11.94 -0.21 -8.68
N VAL A 41 10.89 -0.87 -9.13
CA VAL A 41 10.44 -2.18 -8.60
C VAL A 41 10.75 -3.30 -9.59
N PRO A 42 11.11 -4.51 -9.13
CA PRO A 42 11.29 -5.67 -10.00
C PRO A 42 10.03 -5.96 -10.83
N ASP A 43 10.20 -6.42 -12.07
CA ASP A 43 9.08 -6.74 -12.96
C ASP A 43 8.12 -7.79 -12.37
N SER A 44 8.63 -8.69 -11.53
CA SER A 44 7.86 -9.73 -10.83
C SER A 44 6.78 -9.17 -9.89
N VAL A 45 6.97 -7.96 -9.35
CA VAL A 45 6.05 -7.31 -8.40
C VAL A 45 5.48 -6.01 -8.94
N LYS A 46 5.92 -5.56 -10.12
CA LYS A 46 5.55 -4.27 -10.71
C LYS A 46 4.05 -4.06 -10.83
N ASN A 47 3.28 -5.14 -11.05
CA ASN A 47 1.83 -5.13 -11.20
C ASN A 47 1.07 -5.63 -9.96
N ASP A 48 1.76 -5.95 -8.88
CA ASP A 48 1.11 -6.39 -7.66
C ASP A 48 0.61 -5.23 -6.80
N SER A 49 -0.33 -5.55 -5.91
CA SER A 49 -0.84 -4.61 -4.93
C SER A 49 -1.21 -5.33 -3.64
N ILE A 50 -0.45 -5.06 -2.58
CA ILE A 50 -0.77 -5.53 -1.23
C ILE A 50 -2.13 -5.02 -0.75
N ILE A 51 -2.57 -3.84 -1.20
CA ILE A 51 -3.89 -3.31 -0.89
C ILE A 51 -4.97 -4.19 -1.53
N LEU A 52 -4.85 -4.45 -2.84
CA LEU A 52 -5.83 -5.27 -3.56
C LEU A 52 -5.82 -6.75 -3.13
N ALA A 53 -4.74 -7.25 -2.53
CA ALA A 53 -4.74 -8.57 -1.89
C ALA A 53 -5.81 -8.70 -0.79
N HIS A 54 -6.32 -7.59 -0.25
CA HIS A 54 -7.36 -7.54 0.78
C HIS A 54 -8.74 -7.08 0.26
N SER A 55 -8.88 -6.92 -1.05
CA SER A 55 -10.10 -6.40 -1.70
C SER A 55 -11.37 -7.23 -1.49
N LEU A 56 -11.26 -8.50 -1.09
CA LEU A 56 -12.41 -9.34 -0.72
C LEU A 56 -13.12 -8.85 0.55
N LEU A 57 -12.45 -8.05 1.37
CA LEU A 57 -12.96 -7.52 2.64
C LEU A 57 -12.69 -6.01 2.74
N PRO A 58 -13.43 -5.14 2.01
CA PRO A 58 -13.11 -3.72 1.91
C PRO A 58 -13.00 -2.99 3.25
N LYS A 59 -13.84 -3.34 4.23
CA LYS A 59 -13.77 -2.75 5.57
C LYS A 59 -12.48 -3.15 6.31
N VAL A 60 -12.06 -4.41 6.19
CA VAL A 60 -10.79 -4.88 6.77
C VAL A 60 -9.61 -4.23 6.07
N MET A 61 -9.66 -4.11 4.74
CA MET A 61 -8.70 -3.38 3.93
C MET A 61 -8.56 -1.94 4.43
N LEU A 62 -9.66 -1.22 4.63
CA LEU A 62 -9.64 0.15 5.16
C LEU A 62 -8.93 0.22 6.52
N HIS A 63 -9.29 -0.63 7.47
CA HIS A 63 -8.71 -0.58 8.81
C HIS A 63 -7.22 -0.90 8.80
N ALA A 64 -6.81 -1.99 8.14
CA ALA A 64 -5.41 -2.41 8.09
C ALA A 64 -4.51 -1.36 7.44
N PHE A 65 -4.96 -0.78 6.33
CA PHE A 65 -4.16 0.17 5.56
C PHE A 65 -4.25 1.60 6.09
N SER A 66 -5.30 1.94 6.86
CA SER A 66 -5.33 3.19 7.65
C SER A 66 -4.24 3.20 8.72
N THR A 67 -3.94 2.05 9.34
CA THR A 67 -2.82 1.93 10.28
C THR A 67 -1.50 2.31 9.61
N PHE A 68 -1.24 1.83 8.39
CA PHE A 68 -0.04 2.23 7.65
C PHE A 68 0.01 3.73 7.39
N GLY A 69 -1.10 4.35 6.98
CA GLY A 69 -1.20 5.80 6.78
C GLY A 69 -0.83 6.58 8.05
N ALA A 70 -1.40 6.20 9.20
CA ALA A 70 -1.08 6.82 10.49
C ALA A 70 0.38 6.65 10.91
N LEU A 71 0.99 5.50 10.61
CA LEU A 71 2.42 5.26 10.87
C LEU A 71 3.34 6.07 9.94
N MET A 72 2.80 6.65 8.87
CA MET A 72 3.54 7.49 7.92
C MET A 72 3.31 8.99 8.11
N ASP A 73 2.61 9.40 9.16
CA ASP A 73 2.23 10.79 9.42
C ASP A 73 3.49 11.69 9.50
N PRO A 74 3.56 12.81 8.74
CA PRO A 74 4.70 13.73 8.76
C PRO A 74 4.90 14.46 10.10
N ALA A 75 3.93 14.42 11.02
CA ALA A 75 4.06 14.96 12.37
C ALA A 75 4.86 14.06 13.31
N LEU A 76 5.12 12.79 12.93
CA LEU A 76 6.00 11.92 13.69
C LEU A 76 7.45 12.44 13.66
N PRO A 77 8.26 12.22 14.72
CA PRO A 77 9.66 12.65 14.78
C PRO A 77 10.57 11.74 13.93
N LEU A 78 10.13 11.39 12.72
CA LEU A 78 10.80 10.51 11.78
C LEU A 78 10.75 11.12 10.38
N THR A 79 11.92 11.22 9.75
CA THR A 79 12.02 11.59 8.34
C THR A 79 11.49 10.45 7.46
N ARG A 80 11.05 10.77 6.24
CA ARG A 80 10.67 9.75 5.24
C ARG A 80 11.78 8.73 4.99
N ARG A 81 13.04 9.18 4.97
CA ARG A 81 14.21 8.29 4.86
C ARG A 81 14.29 7.30 6.04
N GLN A 82 13.99 7.73 7.26
CA GLN A 82 14.00 6.85 8.43
C GLN A 82 12.87 5.82 8.39
N HIS A 83 11.67 6.19 7.94
CA HIS A 83 10.59 5.22 7.70
C HIS A 83 11.03 4.14 6.71
N GLU A 84 11.62 4.52 5.56
CA GLU A 84 12.07 3.54 4.56
C GLU A 84 13.23 2.68 5.07
N MET A 85 14.14 3.24 5.86
CA MET A 85 15.21 2.49 6.52
C MET A 85 14.65 1.41 7.46
N ILE A 86 13.63 1.75 8.26
CA ILE A 86 12.96 0.80 9.16
C ILE A 86 12.29 -0.30 8.33
N THR A 87 11.47 0.06 7.34
CA THR A 87 10.76 -0.90 6.48
C THR A 87 11.74 -1.84 5.78
N THR A 88 12.80 -1.31 5.16
CA THR A 88 13.82 -2.11 4.47
C THR A 88 14.54 -3.08 5.41
N THR A 89 14.88 -2.60 6.62
CA THR A 89 15.54 -3.43 7.65
C THR A 89 14.62 -4.58 8.08
N VAL A 90 13.36 -4.27 8.38
CA VAL A 90 12.36 -5.28 8.79
C VAL A 90 12.12 -6.30 7.68
N SER A 91 11.94 -5.85 6.43
CA SER A 91 11.75 -6.75 5.28
C SER A 91 12.96 -7.66 5.07
N THR A 92 14.17 -7.12 5.17
CA THR A 92 15.41 -7.91 5.02
C THR A 92 15.54 -8.97 6.10
N LEU A 93 15.33 -8.59 7.37
CA LEU A 93 15.40 -9.52 8.50
C LEU A 93 14.35 -10.64 8.39
N ASN A 94 13.18 -10.33 7.84
CA ASN A 94 12.10 -11.31 7.61
C ASN A 94 12.18 -12.03 6.27
N ARG A 95 13.19 -11.73 5.42
CA ARG A 95 13.29 -12.25 4.06
C ARG A 95 12.01 -12.01 3.24
N CYS A 96 11.36 -10.87 3.45
CA CYS A 96 10.18 -10.46 2.70
C CYS A 96 10.60 -9.99 1.31
N TYR A 97 10.18 -10.72 0.27
CA TYR A 97 10.55 -10.46 -1.12
C TYR A 97 9.71 -9.37 -1.80
N TYR A 98 8.43 -9.26 -1.45
CA TYR A 98 7.51 -8.23 -1.96
C TYR A 98 8.01 -6.84 -1.56
#